data_AF-A0A850BN01-F1
#
_entry.id   AF-A0A850BN01-F1
#
_cell.length_a   1.000
_cell.length_b   1.000
_cell.length_c   1.000
_cell.angle_alpha   90.00
_cell.angle_beta   90.00
_cell.angle_gamma   90.00
#
_symmetry.space_group_name_H-M   'P 1'
#
loop_
_entity.id
_entity.type
_entity.pdbx_description
1 polymer ?
#
loop_
_entity_poly.entity_id
_entity_poly.type
_entity_poly.pdbx_seq_one_letter_code
_entity_poly.pdbx_strand_id
1 'polypeptide(L)'
;MSGGLQTTGGGGDVARCYRCGAEAAGPCASCHKPVCGDCCVLTEGGLKVYAICLACEDRRGRSLKGDAGWGGFLRWLLVPLLGLFILVALLTYLDAK
;
A
#
# COMPACT_ATOMS: atom_id res chain seq x y z
N MET A 1 -30.13 -40.11 17.84
CA MET A 1 -28.67 -39.84 17.87
C MET A 1 -28.47 -38.42 17.39
N SER A 2 -28.47 -37.46 18.31
CA SER A 2 -28.34 -36.02 18.03
C SER A 2 -26.86 -35.66 18.12
N GLY A 3 -26.19 -35.55 16.98
CA GLY A 3 -24.80 -35.10 16.93
C GLY A 3 -24.71 -33.61 17.26
N GLY A 4 -24.38 -33.29 18.50
CA GLY A 4 -24.09 -31.92 18.92
C GLY A 4 -22.80 -31.44 18.26
N LEU A 5 -22.87 -30.31 17.55
CA LEU A 5 -21.69 -29.62 17.04
C LEU A 5 -20.82 -29.21 18.24
N GLN A 6 -19.52 -29.53 18.16
CA GLN A 6 -18.53 -29.05 19.11
C GLN A 6 -18.46 -27.53 19.01
N THR A 7 -19.09 -26.82 19.95
CA THR A 7 -18.75 -25.43 20.24
C THR A 7 -17.39 -25.46 20.91
N THR A 8 -16.32 -25.32 20.13
CA THR A 8 -15.00 -25.03 20.69
C THR A 8 -15.15 -23.76 21.51
N GLY A 9 -15.16 -23.93 22.84
CA GLY A 9 -15.13 -22.86 23.83
C GLY A 9 -13.81 -22.12 23.77
N GLY A 10 -13.58 -21.40 22.68
CA GLY A 10 -12.61 -20.33 22.60
C GLY A 10 -13.35 -19.04 22.83
N GLY A 11 -13.58 -18.68 24.10
CA GLY A 11 -14.00 -17.34 24.50
C GLY A 11 -12.89 -16.33 24.20
N GLY A 12 -12.60 -16.11 22.92
CA GLY A 12 -11.79 -15.00 22.43
C GLY A 12 -12.76 -14.03 21.77
N ASP A 13 -12.69 -12.76 22.18
CA ASP A 13 -13.48 -11.68 21.60
C ASP A 13 -13.61 -11.86 20.09
N VAL A 14 -14.84 -12.06 19.60
CA VAL A 14 -15.13 -12.04 18.17
C VAL A 14 -14.60 -10.71 17.67
N ALA A 15 -13.49 -10.75 16.95
CA ALA A 15 -12.80 -9.55 16.51
C ALA A 15 -13.81 -8.73 15.72
N ARG A 16 -14.09 -7.50 16.17
CA ARG A 16 -15.05 -6.63 15.50
C ARG A 16 -14.32 -5.80 14.47
N CYS A 17 -14.96 -5.58 13.34
CA CYS A 17 -14.47 -4.67 12.33
C CYS A 17 -14.28 -3.29 12.97
N TYR A 18 -13.07 -2.73 12.87
CA TYR A 18 -12.78 -1.43 13.47
C TYR A 18 -13.62 -0.27 12.88
N ARG A 19 -14.27 -0.49 11.73
CA ARG A 19 -15.02 0.53 10.99
C ARG A 19 -16.53 0.44 11.19
N CYS A 20 -17.13 -0.75 11.06
CA CYS A 20 -18.58 -0.93 11.15
C CYS A 20 -19.04 -1.74 12.38
N GLY A 21 -18.12 -2.31 13.16
CA GLY A 21 -18.46 -3.13 14.33
C GLY A 21 -19.03 -4.52 14.01
N ALA A 22 -19.21 -4.88 12.73
CA ALA A 22 -19.60 -6.23 12.32
C ALA A 22 -18.52 -7.25 12.70
N GLU A 23 -18.84 -8.53 12.63
CA GLU A 23 -17.86 -9.61 12.79
C GLU A 23 -16.74 -9.47 11.74
N ALA A 24 -15.48 -9.45 12.20
CA ALA A 24 -14.35 -9.32 11.32
C ALA A 24 -14.03 -10.67 10.68
N ALA A 25 -13.81 -10.66 9.36
CA ALA A 25 -13.38 -11.83 8.61
C ALA A 25 -11.87 -12.06 8.74
N GLY A 26 -11.09 -11.00 9.03
CA GLY A 26 -9.64 -11.09 9.22
C GLY A 26 -8.93 -9.73 9.31
N PRO A 27 -7.60 -9.73 9.49
CA PRO A 27 -6.81 -8.51 9.56
C PRO A 27 -6.50 -7.93 8.17
N CYS A 28 -6.49 -6.59 8.07
CA CYS A 28 -6.02 -5.89 6.86
C CYS A 28 -4.52 -6.13 6.62
N ALA A 29 -4.14 -6.46 5.38
CA ALA A 29 -2.75 -6.75 5.03
C ALA A 29 -1.77 -5.57 5.23
N SER A 30 -2.27 -4.34 5.30
CA SER A 30 -1.43 -3.13 5.42
C SER A 30 -1.34 -2.55 6.83
N CYS A 31 -2.43 -2.56 7.60
CA CYS A 31 -2.47 -1.94 8.93
C CYS A 31 -2.75 -2.94 10.05
N HIS A 32 -2.94 -4.21 9.71
CA HIS A 32 -3.20 -5.34 10.62
C HIS A 32 -4.45 -5.20 11.51
N LYS A 33 -5.29 -4.18 11.29
CA LYS A 33 -6.56 -4.01 12.01
C LYS A 33 -7.62 -5.01 11.52
N PRO A 34 -8.50 -5.52 12.41
CA PRO A 34 -9.58 -6.43 12.04
C PRO A 34 -10.64 -5.72 11.19
N VAL A 35 -11.05 -6.34 10.08
CA VAL A 35 -12.03 -5.83 9.13
C VAL A 35 -13.01 -6.90 8.64
N CYS A 36 -14.25 -6.51 8.35
CA CYS A 36 -15.23 -7.37 7.69
C CYS A 36 -15.06 -7.33 6.16
N GLY A 37 -15.72 -8.27 5.46
CA GLY A 37 -15.70 -8.36 4.00
C GLY A 37 -16.17 -7.08 3.29
N ASP A 38 -17.18 -6.39 3.84
CA ASP A 38 -17.74 -5.18 3.24
C ASP A 38 -16.88 -3.92 3.45
N CYS A 39 -16.03 -3.92 4.48
CA CYS A 39 -15.12 -2.80 4.79
C CYS A 39 -13.71 -3.01 4.21
N CYS A 40 -13.54 -4.03 3.37
CA CYS A 40 -12.28 -4.35 2.70
C CYS A 40 -12.47 -4.48 1.19
N VAL A 41 -11.39 -4.27 0.46
CA VAL A 41 -11.29 -4.44 -0.98
C VAL A 41 -10.30 -5.55 -1.25
N LEU A 42 -10.66 -6.46 -2.15
CA LEU A 42 -9.76 -7.51 -2.63
C LEU A 42 -8.86 -6.88 -3.68
N THR A 43 -7.60 -6.64 -3.33
CA THR A 43 -6.62 -6.14 -4.27
C THR A 43 -5.83 -7.31 -4.86
N GLU A 44 -5.87 -7.43 -6.18
CA GLU A 44 -5.06 -8.39 -6.94
C GLU A 44 -3.66 -7.81 -7.17
N GLY A 45 -2.78 -7.98 -6.18
CA GLY A 45 -1.37 -7.65 -6.32
C GLY A 45 -0.59 -8.84 -6.88
N GLY A 46 -0.63 -9.04 -8.20
CA GLY A 46 0.28 -9.91 -8.96
C GLY A 46 0.13 -11.43 -8.73
N LEU A 47 0.48 -11.93 -7.54
CA LEU A 47 0.62 -13.38 -7.25
C LEU A 47 -0.25 -13.88 -6.08
N LYS A 48 -0.83 -12.98 -5.28
CA LYS A 48 -1.75 -13.35 -4.17
C LYS A 48 -2.86 -12.34 -4.03
N VAL A 49 -4.07 -12.82 -3.78
CA VAL A 49 -5.22 -12.02 -3.40
C VAL A 49 -5.11 -11.69 -1.91
N TYR A 50 -5.15 -10.41 -1.56
CA TYR A 50 -5.14 -9.97 -0.17
C TYR A 50 -6.17 -8.86 0.06
N ALA A 51 -6.77 -8.87 1.25
CA ALA A 51 -7.76 -7.88 1.65
C ALA A 51 -7.09 -6.64 2.25
N ILE A 52 -7.36 -5.47 1.68
CA ILE A 52 -6.97 -4.16 2.23
C ILE A 52 -8.23 -3.44 2.71
N CYS A 53 -8.19 -2.82 3.89
CA CYS A 53 -9.31 -1.98 4.35
C CYS A 53 -9.42 -0.70 3.48
N LEU A 54 -10.65 -0.26 3.22
CA LEU A 54 -10.94 0.95 2.44
C LEU A 54 -10.13 2.20 2.87
N ALA A 55 -9.86 2.36 4.17
CA ALA A 55 -9.03 3.48 4.65
C ALA A 55 -7.55 3.39 4.24
N CYS A 56 -7.02 2.18 4.08
CA CYS A 56 -5.67 1.96 3.57
C CYS A 56 -5.63 2.10 2.04
N GLU A 57 -6.69 1.69 1.35
CA GLU A 57 -6.86 1.93 -0.08
C GLU A 57 -6.85 3.45 -0.38
N ASP A 58 -7.66 4.24 0.33
CA ASP A 58 -7.70 5.71 0.24
C ASP A 58 -6.34 6.38 0.51
N ARG A 59 -5.48 5.74 1.29
CA ARG A 59 -4.11 6.21 1.58
C ARG A 59 -3.12 5.79 0.49
N ARG A 60 -3.28 4.60 -0.09
CA ARG A 60 -2.42 4.13 -1.20
C ARG A 60 -2.55 5.04 -2.43
N GLY A 61 -3.76 5.49 -2.76
CA GLY A 61 -3.98 6.49 -3.81
C GLY A 61 -3.29 7.84 -3.54
N ARG A 62 -3.13 8.21 -2.27
CA ARG A 62 -2.37 9.40 -1.85
C ARG A 62 -0.86 9.19 -1.78
N SER A 63 -0.36 7.97 -1.57
CA SER A 63 1.08 7.71 -1.62
C SER A 63 1.68 7.84 -3.03
N LEU A 64 0.85 7.70 -4.07
CA LEU A 64 1.22 7.98 -5.46
C LEU A 64 1.09 9.48 -5.82
N LYS A 65 0.26 10.23 -5.09
CA LYS A 65 0.03 11.67 -5.30
C LYS A 65 0.79 12.58 -4.31
N GLY A 66 1.45 12.02 -3.30
CA GLY A 66 2.05 12.76 -2.19
C GLY A 66 3.57 12.60 -2.12
N ASP A 67 4.27 13.28 -3.02
CA ASP A 67 5.41 14.20 -2.79
C ASP A 67 6.30 14.14 -1.52
N ALA A 68 6.50 13.00 -0.84
CA ALA A 68 7.42 12.93 0.31
C ALA A 68 8.57 11.92 0.16
N GLY A 69 8.44 10.89 -0.70
CA GLY A 69 9.50 9.90 -0.93
C GLY A 69 10.18 10.00 -2.30
N TRP A 70 9.44 10.43 -3.32
CA TRP A 70 9.96 10.51 -4.69
C TRP A 70 10.85 11.72 -4.94
N GLY A 71 10.68 12.82 -4.21
CA GLY A 71 11.48 14.02 -4.40
C GLY A 71 12.98 13.78 -4.25
N GLY A 72 13.37 12.94 -3.28
CA GLY A 72 14.77 12.53 -3.09
C GLY A 72 15.31 11.68 -4.24
N PHE A 73 14.55 10.67 -4.65
CA PHE A 73 14.92 9.78 -5.77
C PHE A 73 14.97 10.53 -7.11
N LEU A 74 13.96 11.36 -7.40
CA LEU A 74 13.87 12.13 -8.63
C LEU A 74 14.97 13.19 -8.69
N ARG A 75 15.30 13.84 -7.57
CA ARG A 75 16.44 14.75 -7.47
C ARG A 75 17.77 14.01 -7.66
N TRP A 76 17.96 12.87 -7.01
CA TRP A 76 19.16 12.06 -7.18
C TRP A 76 19.35 11.58 -8.62
N LEU A 77 18.25 11.32 -9.34
CA LEU A 77 18.27 10.97 -10.76
C LEU A 77 18.53 12.20 -11.66
N LEU A 78 17.88 13.33 -11.41
CA LEU A 78 17.97 14.52 -12.26
C LEU A 78 19.31 15.24 -12.15
N VAL A 79 19.95 15.25 -10.97
CA VAL A 79 21.25 15.90 -10.75
C VAL A 79 22.35 15.39 -11.70
N PRO A 80 22.65 14.08 -11.79
CA PRO A 80 23.66 13.59 -12.72
C PRO A 80 23.25 13.77 -14.18
N LEU A 81 21.95 13.67 -14.49
CA LEU A 81 21.43 13.88 -15.84
C LEU A 81 21.67 15.31 -16.33
N LEU A 82 21.35 16.30 -15.50
CA LEU A 82 21.62 17.72 -15.76
C LEU A 82 23.11 18.03 -15.81
N GLY A 83 23.90 17.42 -14.93
CA GLY A 83 25.37 17.56 -14.94
C GLY A 83 25.98 17.09 -16.26
N LEU A 84 25.59 15.90 -16.73
CA LEU A 84 26.00 15.36 -18.02
C LEU A 84 25.54 16.24 -19.19
N PHE A 85 24.29 16.69 -19.16
CA PHE A 85 23.73 17.56 -20.20
C PHE A 85 24.54 18.87 -20.33
N ILE A 86 24.83 19.53 -19.21
CA ILE A 86 25.62 20.76 -19.18
C ILE A 86 27.04 20.50 -19.68
N LEU A 87 27.67 19.41 -19.23
CA LEU A 87 29.03 19.05 -19.64
C LEU A 87 29.13 18.85 -21.15
N VAL A 88 28.21 18.08 -21.73
CA VAL A 88 28.17 17.85 -23.18
C VAL A 88 27.89 19.16 -23.92
N ALA A 89 26.93 19.96 -23.48
CA ALA A 89 26.64 21.25 -24.09
C ALA A 89 27.88 22.17 -24.09
N LEU A 90 28.65 22.20 -23.00
CA LEU A 90 29.88 22.98 -22.89
C LEU A 90 30.97 22.47 -23.83
N LEU A 91 31.19 21.15 -23.91
CA LEU A 91 32.17 20.56 -24.82
C LEU A 91 31.81 20.87 -26.27
N THR A 92 30.54 20.66 -26.66
CA THR A 92 30.07 20.96 -28.03
C THR A 92 30.20 22.44 -28.39
N TYR A 93 29.98 23.35 -27.43
CA TYR A 93 30.17 24.79 -27.66
C TYR A 93 31.64 25.17 -27.82
N LEU A 94 32.54 24.53 -27.07
CA LEU A 94 33.98 24.73 -27.21
C LEU A 94 34.54 24.13 -28.51
N ASP A 95 34.06 22.95 -28.92
CA ASP A 95 34.42 22.33 -30.19
C ASP A 95 33.88 23.12 -31.41
N ALA A 96 32.74 23.79 -31.24
CA ALA A 96 32.14 24.62 -32.29
C ALA A 96 32.80 26.02 -32.42
N LYS A 97 33.73 26.38 -31.53
CA LYS A 97 34.45 27.65 -31.53
C LYS A 97 35.90 27.50 -32.00
#